data_AF-A0A6M1MDC5-F1
#
_entry.id   AF-A0A6M1MDC5-F1
#
_cell.length_a   1.000
_cell.length_b   1.000
_cell.length_c   1.000
_cell.angle_alpha   90.00
_cell.angle_beta   90.00
_cell.angle_gamma   90.00
#
_symmetry.space_group_name_H-M   'P 1'
#
loop_
_entity.id
_entity.type
_entity.pdbx_description
1 polymer ?
#
loop_
_entity_poly.entity_id
_entity_poly.type
_entity_poly.pdbx_seq_one_letter_code
_entity_poly.pdbx_strand_id
1 'polypeptide(L)'
;MSLPRQRTSTTSARRYPLPEPLPWAAVALPLAVAEDALARLDQHLATSPIRNGWCARTDFADACASLALQGDLIHFEDLVLHDADRDRQAPSQELTRAHAVLRTRRRIVAEPGWATSPTGLAALSDDPDGAGGQDAIPAPAVPSIDTAEGEGDLPEVDHAFSAELDDIDALIARFSRLLADTGSVREKSSLVYDLSNGIGTGPLIGVQSGPFVARGATPLISPAKRVGVAQPG
;
A
#
# COMPACT_ATOMS: atom_id res chain seq x y z
N MET A 1 -7.58 31.07 -33.28
CA MET A 1 -8.12 31.61 -32.02
C MET A 1 -8.62 30.42 -31.20
N SER A 2 -7.68 29.70 -30.60
CA SER A 2 -7.92 28.41 -29.95
C SER A 2 -8.19 28.63 -28.47
N LEU A 3 -9.37 28.23 -28.00
CA LEU A 3 -9.74 28.31 -26.60
C LEU A 3 -9.05 27.19 -25.80
N PRO A 4 -8.48 27.48 -24.62
CA PRO A 4 -7.88 26.46 -23.78
C PRO A 4 -8.97 25.54 -23.21
N ARG A 5 -8.74 24.23 -23.36
CA ARG A 5 -9.59 23.16 -22.84
C ARG A 5 -9.41 23.10 -21.33
N GLN A 6 -10.28 23.77 -20.58
CA GLN A 6 -10.30 23.68 -19.12
C GLN A 6 -10.56 22.22 -18.71
N ARG A 7 -9.54 21.57 -18.17
CA ARG A 7 -9.71 20.30 -17.43
C ARG A 7 -10.30 20.66 -16.08
N THR A 8 -11.61 20.56 -15.95
CA THR A 8 -12.29 20.65 -14.66
C THR A 8 -12.04 19.34 -13.91
N SER A 9 -10.95 19.27 -13.14
CA SER A 9 -10.76 18.21 -12.16
C SER A 9 -11.78 18.43 -11.03
N THR A 10 -12.94 17.81 -11.15
CA THR A 10 -13.95 17.80 -10.09
C THR A 10 -13.52 16.78 -9.05
N THR A 11 -12.64 17.16 -8.12
CA THR A 11 -12.44 16.42 -6.87
C THR A 11 -13.77 16.47 -6.12
N SER A 12 -14.58 15.42 -6.29
CA SER A 12 -15.83 15.27 -5.57
C SER A 12 -15.49 14.93 -4.13
N ALA A 13 -15.46 15.93 -3.25
CA ALA A 13 -15.37 15.70 -1.82
C ALA A 13 -16.50 14.74 -1.42
N ARG A 14 -16.15 13.49 -1.13
CA ARG A 14 -17.08 12.46 -0.64
C ARG A 14 -17.61 12.92 0.70
N ARG A 15 -18.71 13.67 0.70
CA ARG A 15 -19.45 13.94 1.93
C ARG A 15 -20.14 12.65 2.35
N TYR A 16 -19.67 12.07 3.44
CA TYR A 16 -20.44 11.06 4.14
C TYR A 16 -21.71 11.72 4.67
N PRO A 17 -22.91 11.32 4.22
CA PRO A 17 -24.14 11.88 4.74
C PRO A 17 -24.27 11.49 6.21
N LEU A 18 -24.17 12.46 7.11
CA LEU A 18 -24.44 12.24 8.52
C LEU A 18 -25.96 12.17 8.73
N PRO A 19 -26.47 11.18 9.49
CA PRO A 19 -27.89 11.09 9.78
C PRO A 19 -28.31 12.26 10.68
N GLU A 20 -29.37 12.97 10.28
CA GLU A 20 -29.98 14.05 11.05
C GLU A 20 -31.39 13.62 11.50
N PRO A 21 -31.70 13.59 12.81
CA PRO A 21 -30.81 13.86 13.94
C PRO A 21 -29.83 12.71 14.20
N LEU A 22 -28.66 13.02 14.77
CA LEU A 22 -27.70 12.02 15.22
C LEU A 22 -28.34 11.08 16.26
N PRO A 23 -28.18 9.74 16.15
CA PRO A 23 -28.79 8.77 17.05
C PRO A 23 -28.05 8.70 18.39
N TRP A 24 -28.11 9.75 19.21
CA TRP A 24 -27.34 9.88 20.45
C TRP A 24 -27.53 8.71 21.42
N ALA A 25 -28.76 8.22 21.56
CA ALA A 25 -29.05 7.09 22.44
C ALA A 25 -28.28 5.81 22.05
N ALA A 26 -27.98 5.64 20.76
CA ALA A 26 -27.22 4.50 20.25
C ALA A 26 -25.70 4.69 20.38
N VAL A 27 -25.20 5.92 20.32
CA VAL A 27 -23.75 6.22 20.22
C VAL A 27 -23.13 6.63 21.55
N ALA A 28 -23.89 7.25 22.45
CA ALA A 28 -23.35 7.83 23.69
C ALA A 28 -22.62 6.82 24.58
N LEU A 29 -23.25 5.65 24.83
CA LEU A 29 -22.62 4.61 25.65
C LEU A 29 -21.38 3.99 24.98
N PRO A 30 -21.43 3.56 23.70
CA PRO A 30 -20.23 3.10 23.00
C PRO A 30 -19.09 4.13 22.99
N LEU A 31 -19.41 5.41 22.82
CA LEU A 31 -18.42 6.49 22.82
C LEU A 31 -17.72 6.61 24.18
N ALA A 32 -18.48 6.61 25.27
CA ALA A 32 -17.91 6.69 26.62
C ALA A 32 -17.01 5.49 26.95
N VAL A 33 -17.37 4.29 26.49
CA VAL A 33 -16.54 3.08 26.65
C VAL A 33 -15.25 3.18 25.84
N ALA A 34 -15.32 3.69 24.61
CA ALA A 34 -14.13 3.91 23.78
C ALA A 34 -13.19 4.98 24.38
N GLU A 35 -13.74 6.06 24.93
CA GLU A 35 -12.99 7.11 25.61
C GLU A 35 -12.24 6.56 26.84
N ASP A 36 -12.93 5.82 27.73
CA ASP A 36 -12.29 5.23 28.92
C ASP A 36 -11.18 4.25 28.53
N ALA A 37 -11.40 3.44 27.49
CA ALA A 37 -10.38 2.51 26.98
C ALA A 37 -9.15 3.24 26.44
N LEU A 38 -9.34 4.33 25.71
CA LEU A 38 -8.24 5.15 25.18
C LEU A 38 -7.46 5.86 26.29
N ALA A 39 -8.16 6.45 27.26
CA ALA A 39 -7.53 7.11 28.41
C ALA A 39 -6.67 6.15 29.24
N ARG A 40 -7.13 4.90 29.44
CA ARG A 40 -6.35 3.86 30.12
C ARG A 40 -5.12 3.44 29.31
N LEU A 41 -5.27 3.29 27.99
CA LEU A 41 -4.15 2.98 27.11
C LEU A 41 -3.09 4.08 27.18
N ASP A 42 -3.50 5.35 27.12
CA ASP A 42 -2.60 6.50 27.20
C ASP A 42 -1.85 6.53 28.55
N GLN A 43 -2.54 6.27 29.65
CA GLN A 43 -1.92 6.19 30.97
C GLN A 43 -0.91 5.03 31.07
N HIS A 44 -1.24 3.87 30.52
CA HIS A 44 -0.32 2.73 30.47
C HIS A 44 0.91 3.03 29.61
N LEU A 45 0.73 3.65 28.44
CA LEU A 45 1.83 4.01 27.55
C LEU A 45 2.71 5.11 28.15
N ALA A 46 2.14 6.08 28.86
CA ALA A 46 2.89 7.16 29.50
C ALA A 46 3.92 6.66 30.53
N THR A 47 3.66 5.52 31.17
CA THR A 47 4.55 4.93 32.19
C THR A 47 5.42 3.80 31.65
N SER A 48 5.24 3.40 30.39
CA SER A 48 5.85 2.19 29.85
C SER A 48 7.12 2.47 29.04
N PRO A 49 8.19 1.67 29.19
CA PRO A 49 9.43 1.84 28.42
C PRO A 49 9.25 1.53 26.92
N ILE A 50 8.17 0.84 26.52
CA ILE A 50 7.93 0.48 25.12
C ILE A 50 7.14 1.53 24.34
N ARG A 51 6.74 2.65 24.98
CA ARG A 51 5.89 3.69 24.37
C ARG A 51 6.33 4.08 22.97
N ASN A 52 7.60 4.42 22.81
CA ASN A 52 8.14 4.87 21.53
C ASN A 52 8.06 3.78 20.46
N GLY A 53 8.34 2.52 20.84
CA GLY A 53 8.22 1.38 19.93
C GLY A 53 6.78 1.02 19.59
N TRP A 54 5.83 1.29 20.49
CA TRP A 54 4.40 1.16 20.20
C TRP A 54 3.95 2.24 19.22
N CYS A 55 4.25 3.52 19.48
CA CYS A 55 3.91 4.63 18.60
C CYS A 55 4.46 4.41 17.18
N ALA A 56 5.74 4.03 17.06
CA ALA A 56 6.36 3.79 15.76
C ALA A 56 5.63 2.69 14.96
N ARG A 57 5.31 1.54 15.58
CA ARG A 57 4.57 0.46 14.89
C ARG A 57 3.15 0.87 14.52
N THR A 58 2.49 1.63 15.38
CA THR A 58 1.16 2.17 15.10
C THR A 58 1.20 3.14 13.92
N ASP A 59 2.25 3.95 13.76
CA ASP A 59 2.41 4.83 12.60
C ASP A 59 2.43 4.04 11.28
N PHE A 60 3.23 2.97 11.22
CA PHE A 60 3.31 2.11 10.05
C PHE A 60 2.00 1.36 9.78
N ALA A 61 1.37 0.82 10.82
CA ALA A 61 0.11 0.09 10.69
C ALA A 61 -1.02 1.00 10.19
N ASP A 62 -1.07 2.24 10.67
CA ASP A 62 -2.05 3.24 10.26
C ASP A 62 -1.86 3.65 8.79
N ALA A 63 -0.61 3.82 8.34
CA ALA A 63 -0.31 4.09 6.93
C ALA A 63 -0.75 2.93 6.01
N CYS A 64 -0.47 1.67 6.40
CA CYS A 64 -0.91 0.49 5.66
C CYS A 64 -2.45 0.38 5.62
N ALA A 65 -3.10 0.62 6.76
CA ALA A 65 -4.56 0.60 6.85
C ALA A 65 -5.23 1.70 6.01
N SER A 66 -4.62 2.89 5.97
CA SER A 66 -5.11 4.02 5.16
C SER A 66 -5.07 3.69 3.67
N LEU A 67 -3.97 3.10 3.18
CA LEU A 67 -3.89 2.63 1.80
C LEU A 67 -4.87 1.49 1.51
N ALA A 68 -5.03 0.56 2.45
CA ALA A 68 -6.00 -0.53 2.29
C ALA A 68 -7.44 -0.01 2.12
N LEU A 69 -7.79 1.11 2.79
CA LEU A 69 -9.09 1.78 2.60
C LEU A 69 -9.21 2.47 1.22
N GLN A 70 -8.10 2.92 0.65
CA GLN A 70 -8.03 3.47 -0.71
C GLN A 70 -8.05 2.36 -1.79
N GLY A 71 -7.78 1.11 -1.40
CA GLY A 71 -7.79 -0.06 -2.28
C GLY A 71 -6.39 -0.57 -2.66
N ASP A 72 -5.35 0.02 -2.10
CA ASP A 72 -3.96 -0.41 -2.33
C ASP A 72 -3.49 -1.31 -1.20
N LEU A 73 -2.68 -2.31 -1.54
CA LEU A 73 -2.08 -3.22 -0.56
C LEU A 73 -0.56 -3.11 -0.64
N ILE A 74 0.05 -2.76 0.48
CA ILE A 74 1.51 -2.72 0.64
C ILE A 74 1.95 -3.70 1.73
N HIS A 75 3.15 -4.25 1.57
CA HIS A 75 3.79 -5.01 2.63
C HIS A 75 4.33 -4.07 3.70
N PHE A 76 4.09 -4.42 4.97
CA PHE A 76 4.57 -3.65 6.11
C PHE A 76 6.11 -3.55 6.10
N GLU A 77 6.78 -4.64 5.74
CA GLU A 77 8.23 -4.72 5.66
C GLU A 77 8.82 -3.77 4.62
N ASP A 78 8.17 -3.64 3.47
CA ASP A 78 8.61 -2.76 2.39
C ASP A 78 8.52 -1.29 2.82
N LEU A 79 7.44 -0.90 3.51
CA LEU A 79 7.31 0.45 4.06
C LEU A 79 8.37 0.75 5.13
N VAL A 80 8.70 -0.23 5.99
CA VAL A 80 9.76 -0.09 7.00
C VAL A 80 11.14 0.03 6.37
N LEU A 81 11.43 -0.76 5.33
CA LEU A 81 12.69 -0.66 4.59
C LEU A 81 12.82 0.70 3.89
N HIS A 82 11.72 1.19 3.32
CA HIS A 82 11.68 2.46 2.59
C HIS A 82 11.88 3.65 3.51
N ASP A 83 11.22 3.65 4.68
CA ASP A 83 11.44 4.67 5.71
C ASP A 83 12.88 4.72 6.23
N ALA A 84 13.63 3.61 6.11
CA ALA A 84 15.02 3.50 6.55
C ALA A 84 16.05 3.73 5.42
N ASP A 85 15.61 4.06 4.19
CA ASP A 85 16.46 4.11 2.99
C ASP A 85 17.24 2.79 2.74
N ARG A 86 16.62 1.64 3.05
CA ARG A 86 17.21 0.29 2.92
C ARG A 86 16.58 -0.56 1.82
N ASP A 87 15.87 0.07 0.91
CA ASP A 87 15.25 -0.60 -0.22
C ASP A 87 16.28 -1.20 -1.16
N ARG A 88 15.91 -2.34 -1.76
CA ARG A 88 16.73 -2.98 -2.80
C ARG A 88 16.18 -2.77 -4.20
N GLN A 89 14.95 -2.30 -4.31
CA GLN A 89 14.24 -2.08 -5.58
C GLN A 89 13.82 -0.63 -5.67
N ALA A 90 13.56 -0.15 -6.90
CA ALA A 90 12.96 1.16 -7.10
C ALA A 90 11.58 1.21 -6.40
N PRO A 91 11.25 2.31 -5.70
CA PRO A 91 9.99 2.39 -4.95
C PRO A 91 8.80 2.36 -5.90
N SER A 92 7.77 1.57 -5.55
CA SER A 92 6.50 1.59 -6.27
C SER A 92 5.70 2.86 -5.94
N GLN A 93 4.72 3.20 -6.78
CA GLN A 93 3.81 4.32 -6.50
C GLN A 93 3.05 4.10 -5.18
N GLU A 94 2.57 2.88 -4.93
CA GLU A 94 1.87 2.52 -3.70
C GLU A 94 2.77 2.72 -2.48
N LEU A 95 4.03 2.28 -2.56
CA LEU A 95 5.02 2.44 -1.49
C LEU A 95 5.31 3.93 -1.24
N THR A 96 5.40 4.72 -2.30
CA THR A 96 5.59 6.18 -2.22
C THR A 96 4.39 6.86 -1.53
N ARG A 97 3.16 6.46 -1.86
CA ARG A 97 1.93 6.97 -1.22
C ARG A 97 1.85 6.60 0.25
N ALA A 98 2.14 5.33 0.59
CA ALA A 98 2.18 4.89 1.98
C ALA A 98 3.19 5.69 2.80
N HIS A 99 4.37 5.95 2.22
CA HIS A 99 5.39 6.76 2.87
C HIS A 99 4.94 8.21 3.06
N ALA A 100 4.22 8.79 2.10
CA ALA A 100 3.61 10.12 2.27
C ALA A 100 2.62 10.15 3.44
N VAL A 101 1.75 9.15 3.57
CA VAL A 101 0.83 9.01 4.72
C VAL A 101 1.59 8.90 6.04
N LEU A 102 2.63 8.06 6.08
CA LEU A 102 3.49 7.90 7.26
C LEU A 102 4.15 9.23 7.68
N ARG A 103 4.71 9.98 6.73
CA ARG A 103 5.31 11.30 7.00
C ARG A 103 4.29 12.30 7.51
N THR A 104 3.12 12.35 6.88
CA THR A 104 2.02 13.23 7.30
C THR A 104 1.59 12.92 8.73
N ARG A 105 1.45 11.63 9.09
CA ARG A 105 1.13 11.22 10.46
C ARG A 105 2.17 11.69 11.47
N ARG A 106 3.46 11.50 11.17
CA ARG A 106 4.55 11.97 12.03
C ARG A 106 4.61 13.50 12.13
N ARG A 107 4.27 14.22 11.04
CA ARG A 107 4.15 15.67 11.04
C ARG A 107 3.02 16.15 11.93
N ILE A 108 1.85 15.50 11.93
CA ILE A 108 0.73 15.85 12.83
C ILE A 108 1.19 15.81 14.30
N VAL A 109 1.99 14.80 14.67
CA VAL A 109 2.52 14.66 16.03
C VAL A 109 3.58 15.72 16.35
N ALA A 110 4.46 16.02 15.39
CA ALA A 110 5.52 17.03 15.57
C ALA A 110 4.98 18.48 15.57
N GLU A 111 3.94 18.75 14.78
CA GLU A 111 3.35 20.06 14.55
C GLU A 111 1.81 20.02 14.68
N PRO A 112 1.24 19.84 15.89
CA PRO A 112 -0.22 19.70 16.06
C PRO A 112 -1.01 20.93 15.60
N GLY A 113 -0.40 22.11 15.67
CA GLY A 113 -1.00 23.37 15.20
C GLY A 113 -1.15 23.42 13.68
N TRP A 114 -0.27 22.75 12.92
CA TRP A 114 -0.42 22.64 11.48
C TRP A 114 -1.64 21.80 11.11
N ALA A 115 -1.82 20.63 11.73
CA ALA A 115 -2.89 19.69 11.39
C ALA A 115 -4.31 20.26 11.54
N THR A 116 -4.49 21.23 12.44
CA THR A 116 -5.77 21.92 12.70
C THR A 116 -5.88 23.27 12.00
N SER A 117 -4.80 23.75 11.39
CA SER A 117 -4.81 24.99 10.60
C SER A 117 -5.58 24.81 9.29
N PRO A 118 -6.12 25.89 8.69
CA PRO A 118 -6.78 25.81 7.39
C PRO A 118 -5.89 25.21 6.29
N THR A 119 -4.59 25.51 6.32
CA THR A 119 -3.62 24.98 5.35
C THR A 119 -3.36 23.50 5.56
N GLY A 120 -3.21 23.05 6.82
CA GLY A 120 -3.06 21.63 7.12
C GLY A 120 -4.32 20.84 6.81
N LEU A 121 -5.52 21.36 7.12
CA LEU A 121 -6.78 20.72 6.75
C LEU A 121 -6.95 20.60 5.24
N ALA A 122 -6.54 21.61 4.46
CA ALA A 122 -6.51 21.53 3.01
C ALA A 122 -5.56 20.42 2.53
N ALA A 123 -4.31 20.41 3.02
CA ALA A 123 -3.32 19.39 2.67
C ALA A 123 -3.73 17.96 3.08
N LEU A 124 -4.46 17.80 4.18
CA LEU A 124 -4.99 16.51 4.64
C LEU A 124 -6.27 16.08 3.88
N SER A 125 -6.99 17.02 3.29
CA SER A 125 -8.22 16.75 2.53
C SER A 125 -7.93 16.44 1.07
N ASP A 126 -6.81 16.91 0.55
CA ASP A 126 -6.34 16.56 -0.78
C ASP A 126 -5.83 15.11 -0.80
N ASP A 127 -6.18 14.40 -1.88
CA ASP A 127 -5.71 13.03 -2.12
C ASP A 127 -4.17 13.04 -2.17
N PRO A 128 -3.44 12.12 -1.52
CA PRO A 128 -1.99 11.97 -1.73
C PRO A 128 -1.59 11.85 -3.21
N ASP A 129 -2.50 11.47 -4.10
CA ASP A 129 -2.33 11.52 -5.57
C ASP A 129 -2.20 12.93 -6.15
N GLY A 130 -2.74 13.95 -5.47
CA GLY A 130 -2.67 15.36 -5.82
C GLY A 130 -1.43 16.09 -5.27
N ALA A 131 -0.65 15.43 -4.40
CA ALA A 131 0.58 15.97 -3.82
C ALA A 131 1.76 15.95 -4.81
N GLY A 132 1.51 16.35 -6.05
CA GLY A 132 2.53 16.89 -6.93
C GLY A 132 2.88 18.32 -6.51
N GLY A 133 3.68 18.47 -5.44
CA GLY A 133 4.56 19.63 -5.33
C GLY A 133 4.21 20.77 -4.37
N GLN A 134 3.55 20.55 -3.22
CA GLN A 134 3.33 21.66 -2.26
C GLN A 134 3.93 21.49 -0.86
N ASP A 135 4.54 20.35 -0.53
CA ASP A 135 5.36 20.20 0.69
C ASP A 135 6.65 19.40 0.41
N ALA A 136 7.41 19.83 -0.59
CA ALA A 136 8.81 19.43 -0.72
C ALA A 136 9.63 20.14 0.38
N ILE A 137 9.69 19.53 1.57
CA ILE A 137 10.77 19.81 2.53
C ILE A 137 12.09 19.38 1.86
N PRO A 138 13.21 20.14 1.98
CA PRO A 138 14.34 20.04 1.07
C PRO A 138 15.00 18.67 1.12
N ALA A 139 14.95 17.93 0.01
CA ALA A 139 15.97 16.93 -0.27
C ALA A 139 17.33 17.65 -0.35
N PRO A 140 18.45 17.01 0.05
CA PRO A 140 19.76 17.63 -0.06
C PRO A 140 19.98 18.10 -1.50
N ALA A 141 20.37 19.36 -1.63
CA ALA A 141 20.51 20.05 -2.90
C ALA A 141 21.32 19.21 -3.90
N VAL A 142 20.62 18.60 -4.85
CA VAL A 142 21.16 18.42 -6.18
C VAL A 142 21.45 19.83 -6.71
N PRO A 143 22.66 20.11 -7.24
CA PRO A 143 22.98 21.46 -7.70
C PRO A 143 21.95 21.87 -8.76
N SER A 144 21.22 22.93 -8.43
CA SER A 144 20.27 23.57 -9.33
C SER A 144 21.03 24.06 -10.55
N ILE A 145 20.61 23.63 -11.74
CA ILE A 145 21.03 24.30 -12.97
C ILE A 145 20.24 25.61 -12.98
N ASP A 146 20.93 26.72 -12.79
CA ASP A 146 20.35 28.06 -12.85
C ASP A 146 19.77 28.31 -14.25
N THR A 147 18.49 28.01 -14.45
CA THR A 147 17.70 28.62 -15.52
C THR A 147 17.10 29.89 -14.94
N ALA A 148 17.86 30.98 -15.08
CA ALA A 148 17.40 32.32 -14.78
C ALA A 148 16.08 32.58 -15.50
N GLU A 149 15.07 32.99 -14.73
CA GLU A 149 13.81 33.51 -15.24
C GLU A 149 14.10 34.73 -16.11
N GLY A 150 13.95 34.53 -17.41
CA GLY A 150 13.81 35.57 -18.41
C GLY A 150 12.65 35.14 -19.31
N GLU A 151 11.53 35.83 -19.17
CA GLU A 151 10.43 35.81 -20.13
C GLU A 151 10.99 36.13 -21.52
N GLY A 152 11.23 35.08 -22.29
CA GLY A 152 11.81 35.13 -23.61
C GLY A 152 11.42 33.86 -24.33
N ASP A 153 10.50 34.01 -25.27
CA ASP A 153 10.13 33.02 -26.27
C ASP A 153 11.38 32.31 -26.82
N LEU A 154 11.69 31.11 -26.30
CA LEU A 154 12.71 30.20 -26.82
C LEU A 154 12.00 28.98 -27.41
N PRO A 155 11.41 29.11 -28.61
CA PRO A 155 10.76 27.99 -29.30
C PRO A 155 11.70 26.80 -29.51
N GLU A 156 13.02 27.03 -29.48
CA GLU A 156 14.05 26.04 -29.75
C GLU A 156 14.16 24.92 -28.69
N VAL A 157 13.88 25.21 -27.41
CA VAL A 157 13.94 24.20 -26.33
C VAL A 157 12.72 23.28 -26.36
N ASP A 158 11.54 23.85 -26.63
CA ASP A 158 10.28 23.10 -26.72
C ASP A 158 10.24 22.24 -28.00
N HIS A 159 10.84 22.72 -29.10
CA HIS A 159 11.04 21.93 -30.32
C HIS A 159 12.07 20.82 -30.17
N ALA A 160 13.18 21.05 -29.45
CA ALA A 160 14.19 20.01 -29.20
C ALA A 160 13.62 18.87 -28.34
N PHE A 161 12.87 19.22 -27.28
CA PHE A 161 12.21 18.24 -26.42
C PHE A 161 11.07 17.51 -27.16
N SER A 162 10.27 18.24 -27.95
CA SER A 162 9.23 17.62 -28.78
C SER A 162 9.82 16.66 -29.83
N ALA A 163 10.95 17.00 -30.43
CA ALA A 163 11.65 16.13 -31.37
C ALA A 163 12.13 14.83 -30.71
N GLU A 164 12.61 14.90 -29.45
CA GLU A 164 13.01 13.71 -28.69
C GLU A 164 11.80 12.81 -28.35
N LEU A 165 10.63 13.40 -28.07
CA LEU A 165 9.38 12.65 -27.88
C LEU A 165 8.89 12.01 -29.19
N ASP A 166 8.97 12.72 -30.31
CA ASP A 166 8.62 12.20 -31.64
C ASP A 166 9.53 11.02 -32.04
N ASP A 167 10.82 11.08 -31.70
CA ASP A 167 11.77 9.99 -31.92
C ASP A 167 11.43 8.76 -31.08
N ILE A 168 11.00 8.95 -29.82
CA ILE A 168 10.51 7.88 -28.95
C ILE A 168 9.24 7.24 -29.54
N ASP A 169 8.29 8.04 -30.01
CA ASP A 169 7.07 7.55 -30.63
C ASP A 169 7.35 6.78 -31.93
N ALA A 170 8.30 7.25 -32.75
CA ALA A 170 8.75 6.54 -33.95
C ALA A 170 9.43 5.21 -33.61
N LEU A 171 10.22 5.16 -32.54
CA LEU A 171 10.85 3.94 -32.03
C LEU A 171 9.79 2.93 -31.56
N ILE A 172 8.80 3.38 -30.79
CA ILE A 172 7.67 2.56 -30.32
C ILE A 172 6.89 2.00 -31.52
N ALA A 173 6.55 2.84 -32.49
CA ALA A 173 5.84 2.41 -33.70
C ALA A 173 6.63 1.36 -34.50
N ARG A 174 7.96 1.47 -34.55
CA ARG A 174 8.84 0.48 -35.18
C ARG A 174 8.82 -0.85 -34.41
N PHE A 175 8.88 -0.81 -33.08
CA PHE A 175 8.80 -2.01 -32.25
C PHE A 175 7.45 -2.70 -32.35
N SER A 176 6.34 -1.95 -32.31
CA SER A 176 5.00 -2.49 -32.48
C SER A 176 4.84 -3.17 -33.84
N ARG A 177 5.40 -2.57 -34.90
CA ARG A 177 5.39 -3.16 -36.25
C ARG A 177 6.24 -4.42 -36.31
N LEU A 178 7.43 -4.42 -35.71
CA LEU A 178 8.31 -5.59 -35.65
C LEU A 178 7.68 -6.74 -34.84
N LEU A 179 6.99 -6.43 -33.74
CA LEU A 179 6.22 -7.41 -32.94
C LEU A 179 5.01 -7.94 -33.70
N ALA A 180 4.35 -7.11 -34.51
CA ALA A 180 3.25 -7.55 -35.37
C ALA A 180 3.73 -8.36 -36.59
N ASP A 181 4.96 -8.10 -37.05
CA ASP A 181 5.61 -8.75 -38.20
C ASP A 181 6.37 -10.03 -37.82
N THR A 182 6.28 -10.49 -36.56
CA THR A 182 6.65 -11.87 -36.22
C THR A 182 5.61 -12.84 -36.79
N GLY A 183 5.60 -12.97 -38.11
CA GLY A 183 4.92 -14.01 -38.84
C GLY A 183 5.38 -15.38 -38.35
N SER A 184 4.42 -16.27 -38.13
CA SER A 184 4.59 -17.63 -37.62
C SER A 184 5.39 -17.70 -36.31
N VAL A 185 4.68 -17.91 -35.21
CA VAL A 185 5.23 -18.62 -34.05
C VAL A 185 6.03 -19.81 -34.59
N ARG A 186 7.36 -19.76 -34.52
CA ARG A 186 8.14 -21.00 -34.55
C ARG A 186 7.64 -21.73 -33.33
N GLU A 187 6.83 -22.77 -33.53
CA GLU A 187 6.45 -23.68 -32.47
C GLU A 187 7.74 -24.00 -31.72
N LYS A 188 7.87 -23.49 -30.49
CA LYS A 188 8.92 -23.94 -29.60
C LYS A 188 8.58 -25.40 -29.39
N SER A 189 9.32 -26.27 -30.08
CA SER A 189 9.26 -27.71 -29.91
C SER A 189 9.13 -27.98 -28.43
N SER A 190 8.00 -28.58 -28.04
CA SER A 190 7.74 -29.03 -26.68
C SER A 190 9.01 -29.68 -26.17
N LEU A 191 9.65 -29.06 -25.17
CA LEU A 191 10.78 -29.65 -24.47
C LEU A 191 10.21 -30.84 -23.69
N VAL A 192 10.09 -31.97 -24.39
CA VAL A 192 10.02 -33.28 -23.77
C VAL A 192 11.27 -33.37 -22.91
N TYR A 193 11.08 -33.38 -21.59
CA TYR A 193 12.14 -33.74 -20.65
C TYR A 193 12.59 -35.16 -21.01
N ASP A 194 13.77 -35.26 -21.62
CA ASP A 194 14.48 -36.53 -21.68
C ASP A 194 14.98 -36.84 -20.27
N LEU A 195 14.22 -37.67 -19.54
CA LEU A 195 14.57 -38.18 -18.21
C LEU A 195 15.74 -39.19 -18.25
N SER A 196 16.44 -39.33 -19.38
CA SER A 196 17.57 -40.26 -19.52
C SER A 196 18.93 -39.71 -19.13
N ASN A 197 19.00 -38.59 -18.39
CA ASN A 197 20.25 -38.15 -17.75
C ASN A 197 20.70 -39.19 -16.71
N GLY A 198 21.43 -40.19 -17.22
CA GLY A 198 22.09 -41.25 -16.51
C GLY A 198 23.09 -40.67 -15.53
N ILE A 199 22.68 -40.61 -14.28
CA ILE A 199 23.59 -40.58 -13.15
C ILE A 199 23.79 -42.03 -12.73
N GLY A 200 25.01 -42.52 -12.98
CA GLY A 200 25.76 -43.40 -12.08
C GLY A 200 25.07 -44.69 -11.64
N THR A 201 25.45 -45.78 -12.32
CA THR A 201 25.41 -47.14 -11.80
C THR A 201 26.04 -47.24 -10.39
N GLY A 202 25.21 -47.57 -9.40
CA GLY A 202 25.59 -48.01 -8.05
C GLY A 202 24.42 -48.83 -7.45
N PRO A 203 24.66 -49.90 -6.68
CA PRO A 203 23.70 -50.99 -6.55
C PRO A 203 22.52 -50.68 -5.64
N LEU A 204 21.40 -51.29 -6.01
CA LEU A 204 20.05 -51.16 -5.50
C LEU A 204 19.91 -51.61 -4.03
N ILE A 205 19.50 -50.70 -3.14
CA ILE A 205 18.79 -51.06 -1.90
C ILE A 205 17.31 -50.99 -2.23
N GLY A 206 16.69 -52.15 -2.38
CA GLY A 206 15.27 -52.28 -2.62
C GLY A 206 14.46 -51.84 -1.41
N VAL A 207 13.52 -50.92 -1.62
CA VAL A 207 12.39 -50.72 -0.71
C VAL A 207 11.11 -50.79 -1.55
N GLN A 208 10.38 -51.87 -1.33
CA GLN A 208 9.11 -52.21 -1.94
C GLN A 208 8.04 -51.26 -1.40
N SER A 209 7.41 -50.46 -2.26
CA SER A 209 6.22 -49.68 -1.89
C SER A 209 4.97 -50.57 -1.96
N GLY A 210 4.37 -50.85 -0.80
CA GLY A 210 3.01 -51.37 -0.68
C GLY A 210 2.00 -50.25 -0.37
N PRO A 211 0.70 -50.41 -0.70
CA PRO A 211 -0.30 -49.35 -0.54
C PRO A 211 -0.69 -49.12 0.92
N PHE A 212 -0.76 -47.85 1.30
CA PHE A 212 -1.14 -47.36 2.63
C PHE A 212 -2.67 -47.41 2.80
N VAL A 213 -3.14 -48.31 3.67
CA VAL A 213 -4.54 -48.43 4.10
C VAL A 213 -4.78 -47.49 5.29
N ALA A 214 -5.69 -46.53 5.13
CA ALA A 214 -6.14 -45.66 6.20
C ALA A 214 -7.03 -46.41 7.20
N ARG A 215 -6.60 -46.54 8.46
CA ARG A 215 -7.44 -47.00 9.58
C ARG A 215 -8.15 -45.82 10.24
N GLY A 216 -9.47 -45.95 10.39
CA GLY A 216 -10.32 -45.00 11.09
C GLY A 216 -10.05 -44.92 12.59
N ALA A 217 -10.28 -43.73 13.15
CA ALA A 217 -10.26 -43.46 14.58
C ALA A 217 -11.70 -43.28 15.09
N THR A 218 -12.08 -44.14 16.01
CA THR A 218 -13.29 -44.06 16.86
C THR A 218 -13.11 -43.02 17.96
N PRO A 219 -14.14 -42.26 18.35
CA PRO A 219 -14.17 -41.59 19.64
C PRO A 219 -14.99 -42.41 20.65
N LEU A 220 -14.39 -42.71 21.80
CA LEU A 220 -15.08 -43.13 23.02
C LEU A 220 -14.66 -42.17 24.13
N ILE A 221 -15.63 -41.46 24.71
CA ILE A 221 -15.91 -41.41 26.16
C ILE A 221 -16.95 -40.30 26.40
N SER A 222 -18.08 -40.74 26.97
CA SER A 222 -19.16 -39.94 27.51
C SER A 222 -19.06 -39.97 29.04
N PRO A 223 -19.40 -38.90 29.78
CA PRO A 223 -19.73 -39.03 31.20
C PRO A 223 -21.25 -39.03 31.41
N ALA A 224 -21.75 -40.06 32.08
CA ALA A 224 -23.10 -40.09 32.65
C ALA A 224 -23.03 -39.87 34.17
N LYS A 225 -23.87 -38.97 34.71
CA LYS A 225 -25.08 -39.30 35.50
C LYS A 225 -25.48 -38.21 36.53
N ARG A 226 -26.70 -37.69 36.31
CA ARG A 226 -27.78 -37.21 37.22
C ARG A 226 -27.46 -36.42 38.49
N VAL A 227 -28.22 -35.33 38.68
CA VAL A 227 -29.25 -35.18 39.73
C VAL A 227 -30.37 -34.28 39.16
N GLY A 228 -31.64 -34.65 39.36
CA GLY A 228 -32.79 -33.80 38.99
C GLY A 228 -33.36 -33.08 40.21
N VAL A 229 -34.04 -31.95 40.00
CA VAL A 229 -35.06 -31.38 40.90
C VAL A 229 -36.07 -30.58 40.06
N ALA A 230 -37.31 -30.64 40.54
CA ALA A 230 -38.59 -30.27 39.97
C ALA A 230 -38.80 -28.79 39.60
N GLN A 231 -39.79 -28.61 38.73
CA GLN A 231 -40.44 -27.38 38.32
C GLN A 231 -41.77 -27.26 39.11
N PRO A 232 -42.15 -26.10 39.67
CA PRO A 232 -43.53 -25.87 40.09
C PRO A 232 -44.34 -25.24 38.95
N GLY A 233 -45.64 -25.51 38.96
CA GLY A 233 -46.64 -24.90 38.07
C GLY A 233 -47.03 -23.48 38.47
#